data_AF-A0A0D2H4X4-F1
#
_entry.id   AF-A0A0D2H4X4-F1
#
_cell.length_a   1.000
_cell.length_b   1.000
_cell.length_c   1.000
_cell.angle_alpha   90.00
_cell.angle_beta   90.00
_cell.angle_gamma   90.00
#
_symmetry.space_group_name_H-M   'P 1'
#
loop_
_entity.id
_entity.type
_entity.pdbx_description
1 polymer ?
#
loop_
_entity_poly.entity_id
_entity_poly.type
_entity_poly.pdbx_seq_one_letter_code
_entity_poly.pdbx_strand_id
1 'polypeptide(L)'
;MLDEAERKLIGGLTELSVDVENHFRALAEIEEPLQRPLATEALTIVSNRTGNQGAEGEVLLKDRIMKFRALREEKEDVLSKLWKEWEDIQFDLIRLAVEAFGKQSLLIVQLQDRAMKPGQQERLENTLDSAQKIHDEIHNQHAQLEQEMTGFEETIGQISNRTKKAAADMQQQYNVQKSKLFKGLMQSIEQLAAL
;
A
#
# COMPACT_ATOMS: atom_id res chain seq x y z
N MET A 1 97.68 21.98 -14.88
CA MET A 1 96.68 21.07 -15.46
C MET A 1 95.79 20.45 -14.38
N LEU A 2 96.33 19.97 -13.25
CA LEU A 2 95.51 19.47 -12.13
C LEU A 2 94.55 20.53 -11.54
N ASP A 3 95.05 21.75 -11.30
CA ASP A 3 94.27 22.87 -10.72
C ASP A 3 93.00 23.21 -11.51
N GLU A 4 93.06 23.15 -12.84
CA GLU A 4 91.92 23.46 -13.71
C GLU A 4 90.89 22.33 -13.70
N ALA A 5 91.35 21.07 -13.64
CA ALA A 5 90.47 19.92 -13.56
C ALA A 5 89.76 19.87 -12.20
N GLU A 6 90.46 20.17 -11.11
CA GLU A 6 89.89 20.25 -9.77
C GLU A 6 88.85 21.38 -9.67
N ARG A 7 89.16 22.56 -10.20
CA ARG A 7 88.23 23.70 -10.23
C ARG A 7 86.96 23.39 -11.03
N LYS A 8 87.08 22.70 -12.18
CA LYS A 8 85.92 22.25 -12.96
C LYS A 8 85.08 21.20 -12.23
N LEU A 9 85.71 20.27 -11.54
CA LEU A 9 85.01 19.24 -10.77
C LEU A 9 84.24 19.87 -9.60
N ILE A 10 84.87 20.76 -8.83
CA ILE A 10 84.22 21.49 -7.73
C ILE A 10 83.07 22.36 -8.26
N GLY A 11 83.28 23.06 -9.39
CA GLY A 11 82.24 23.84 -10.04
C GLY A 11 81.03 22.99 -10.43
N GLY A 12 81.26 21.86 -11.12
CA GLY A 12 80.20 20.94 -11.52
C GLY A 12 79.47 20.29 -10.33
N LEU A 13 80.19 19.97 -9.24
CA LEU A 13 79.57 19.43 -8.03
C LEU A 13 78.68 20.47 -7.34
N THR A 14 79.09 21.75 -7.36
CA THR A 14 78.33 22.86 -6.77
C THR A 14 77.06 23.14 -7.58
N GLU A 15 77.16 23.16 -8.91
CA GLU A 15 76.01 23.32 -9.82
C GLU A 15 75.01 22.19 -9.65
N LEU A 16 75.48 20.93 -9.63
CA LEU A 16 74.62 19.77 -9.40
C LEU A 16 73.91 19.83 -8.05
N SER A 17 74.58 20.31 -7.00
CA SER A 17 73.97 20.49 -5.67
C SER A 17 72.82 21.49 -5.70
N VAL A 18 72.97 22.60 -6.43
CA VAL A 18 71.92 23.62 -6.58
C VAL A 18 70.73 23.09 -7.39
N ASP A 19 70.99 22.34 -8.46
CA ASP A 19 69.95 21.74 -9.30
C ASP A 19 69.10 20.71 -8.53
N VAL A 20 69.75 19.91 -7.68
CA VAL A 20 69.07 18.95 -6.79
C VAL A 20 68.20 19.67 -5.76
N GLU A 21 68.69 20.75 -5.15
CA GLU A 21 67.93 21.53 -4.17
C GLU A 21 66.72 22.23 -4.79
N ASN A 22 66.86 22.76 -6.02
CA ASN A 22 65.75 23.33 -6.78
C ASN A 22 64.68 22.29 -7.14
N HIS A 23 65.09 21.07 -7.49
CA HIS A 23 64.15 19.97 -7.72
C HIS A 23 63.36 19.61 -6.46
N PHE A 24 64.01 19.53 -5.30
CA PHE A 24 63.31 19.27 -4.04
C PHE A 24 62.33 20.39 -3.68
N ARG A 25 62.66 21.64 -3.97
CA ARG A 25 61.74 22.77 -3.76
C ARG A 25 60.52 22.70 -4.67
N ALA A 26 60.73 22.43 -5.96
CA ALA A 26 59.63 22.27 -6.91
C ALA A 26 58.71 21.10 -6.54
N LEU A 27 59.30 19.98 -6.09
CA LEU A 27 58.54 18.84 -5.56
C LEU A 27 57.74 19.23 -4.32
N ALA A 28 58.31 19.97 -3.38
CA ALA A 28 57.61 20.43 -2.20
C ALA A 28 56.44 21.39 -2.52
N GLU A 29 56.60 22.26 -3.52
CA GLU A 29 55.53 23.15 -3.99
C GLU A 29 54.36 22.38 -4.64
N ILE A 30 54.64 21.25 -5.29
CA ILE A 30 53.62 20.37 -5.87
C ILE A 30 52.98 19.48 -4.78
N GLU A 31 53.77 19.04 -3.80
CA GLU A 31 53.31 18.17 -2.72
C GLU A 31 52.48 18.91 -1.67
N GLU A 32 52.78 20.19 -1.39
CA GLU A 32 52.11 20.98 -0.34
C GLU A 32 50.58 21.06 -0.55
N PRO A 33 50.04 21.31 -1.76
CA PRO A 33 48.61 21.20 -2.02
C PRO A 33 48.03 19.79 -1.85
N LEU A 34 48.80 18.74 -2.19
CA LEU A 34 48.37 17.34 -2.08
C LEU A 34 48.37 16.85 -0.62
N GLN A 35 49.19 17.47 0.24
CA GLN A 35 49.17 17.21 1.68
C GLN A 35 47.97 17.89 2.38
N ARG A 36 47.30 18.85 1.73
CA ARG A 36 46.12 19.49 2.33
C ARG A 36 44.98 18.47 2.45
N PRO A 37 44.47 18.21 3.66
CA PRO A 37 43.37 17.27 3.83
C PRO A 37 42.14 17.72 3.03
N LEU A 38 41.39 16.76 2.48
CA LEU A 38 40.10 17.01 1.81
C LEU A 38 39.11 17.82 2.69
N ALA A 39 39.33 17.83 4.01
CA ALA A 39 38.56 18.61 4.99
C ALA A 39 38.75 20.13 4.86
N THR A 40 39.85 20.60 4.27
CA THR A 40 40.15 22.02 4.01
C THR A 40 39.86 22.44 2.57
N GLU A 41 39.51 21.50 1.69
CA GLU A 41 39.12 21.84 0.32
C GLU A 41 37.77 22.56 0.33
N ALA A 42 37.78 23.83 -0.07
CA ALA A 42 36.60 24.62 -0.29
C ALA A 42 36.30 24.73 -1.78
N LEU A 43 35.02 24.60 -2.14
CA LEU A 43 34.56 24.91 -3.48
C LEU A 43 33.98 26.32 -3.48
N THR A 44 34.59 27.23 -4.24
CA THR A 44 34.04 28.56 -4.47
C THR A 44 32.82 28.45 -5.37
N ILE A 45 31.63 28.76 -4.84
CA ILE A 45 30.42 28.80 -5.65
C ILE A 45 30.39 30.14 -6.40
N VAL A 46 30.73 30.12 -7.69
CA VAL A 46 30.50 31.26 -8.58
C VAL A 46 29.03 31.27 -8.97
N SER A 47 28.20 32.04 -8.25
CA SER A 47 26.80 32.23 -8.62
C SER A 47 26.71 33.09 -9.89
N ASN A 48 26.63 32.44 -11.05
CA ASN A 48 26.27 33.10 -12.32
C ASN A 48 24.77 33.46 -12.32
N ARG A 49 24.37 34.43 -11.50
CA ARG A 49 23.09 35.16 -11.69
C ARG A 49 23.35 36.65 -11.61
N THR A 50 23.48 37.23 -12.80
CA THR A 50 22.99 38.58 -13.15
C THR A 50 23.14 39.65 -12.06
N GLY A 51 24.26 40.35 -12.10
CA GLY A 51 24.24 41.82 -12.10
C GLY A 51 24.27 42.55 -10.76
N ASN A 52 24.32 41.89 -9.61
CA ASN A 52 24.63 42.57 -8.35
C ASN A 52 25.34 41.62 -7.40
N GLN A 53 26.61 41.92 -7.10
CA GLN A 53 27.39 41.38 -5.99
C GLN A 53 27.06 39.91 -5.68
N GLY A 54 27.41 39.01 -6.59
CA GLY A 54 27.32 37.58 -6.33
C GLY A 54 28.19 37.28 -5.12
N ALA A 55 27.57 37.03 -3.96
CA ALA A 55 28.27 36.64 -2.77
C ALA A 55 29.12 35.40 -3.11
N GLU A 56 30.45 35.57 -3.11
CA GLU A 56 31.38 34.44 -3.11
C GLU A 56 31.16 33.69 -1.80
N GLY A 57 30.30 32.68 -1.86
CA GLY A 57 30.16 31.72 -0.78
C GLY A 57 31.25 30.68 -0.95
N GLU A 58 32.26 30.73 -0.10
CA GLU A 58 33.17 29.62 0.10
C GLU A 58 32.37 28.51 0.82
N VAL A 59 32.05 27.42 0.12
CA VAL A 59 31.37 26.27 0.73
C VAL A 59 32.40 25.19 0.95
N LEU A 60 32.72 24.94 2.22
CA LEU A 60 33.56 23.82 2.61
C LEU A 60 32.95 22.52 2.07
N LEU A 61 33.75 21.73 1.35
CA LEU A 61 33.31 20.45 0.81
C LEU A 61 32.80 19.54 1.93
N LYS A 62 33.43 19.61 3.11
CA LYS A 62 33.01 18.94 4.34
C LYS A 62 31.56 19.26 4.72
N ASP A 63 31.16 20.52 4.71
CA ASP A 63 29.78 20.93 5.06
C ASP A 63 28.78 20.42 4.03
N ARG A 64 29.14 20.42 2.74
CA ARG A 64 28.28 19.88 1.68
C ARG A 64 28.12 18.37 1.81
N ILE A 65 29.19 17.64 2.11
CA ILE A 65 29.17 16.20 2.37
C ILE A 65 28.31 15.90 3.60
N MET A 66 28.45 16.66 4.69
CA MET A 66 27.63 16.48 5.89
C MET A 66 26.15 16.74 5.61
N LYS A 67 25.80 17.82 4.90
CA LYS A 67 24.42 18.10 4.47
C LYS A 67 23.85 16.99 3.58
N PHE A 68 24.65 16.45 2.67
CA PHE A 68 24.25 15.33 1.81
C PHE A 68 24.00 14.05 2.63
N ARG A 69 24.87 13.73 3.60
CA ARG A 69 24.68 12.58 4.50
C ARG A 69 23.40 12.72 5.33
N ALA A 70 23.18 13.89 5.94
CA ALA A 70 21.96 14.17 6.69
C ALA A 70 20.71 14.04 5.82
N LEU A 71 20.73 14.60 4.60
CA LEU A 71 19.62 14.45 3.65
C LEU A 71 19.40 12.97 3.26
N ARG A 72 20.47 12.22 3.03
CA ARG A 72 20.39 10.79 2.72
C ARG A 72 19.72 10.02 3.86
N GLU A 73 20.15 10.25 5.10
CA GLU A 73 19.55 9.62 6.29
C GLU A 73 18.06 9.97 6.42
N GLU A 74 17.69 11.25 6.24
CA GLU A 74 16.29 11.68 6.23
C GLU A 74 15.48 10.96 5.15
N LYS A 75 15.99 10.87 3.91
CA LYS A 75 15.29 10.20 2.82
C LYS A 75 15.22 8.69 3.00
N GLU A 76 16.23 8.07 3.60
CA GLU A 76 16.23 6.64 3.91
C GLU A 76 15.16 6.29 4.96
N ASP A 77 14.97 7.14 5.98
CA ASP A 77 13.87 7.00 6.94
C ASP A 77 12.49 7.14 6.27
N VAL A 78 12.33 8.15 5.40
CA VAL A 78 11.08 8.34 4.65
C VAL A 78 10.78 7.14 3.74
N LEU A 79 11.78 6.64 3.00
CA LEU A 79 11.61 5.46 2.15
C LEU A 79 11.26 4.22 2.97
N SER A 80 11.86 4.05 4.14
CA SER A 80 11.56 2.94 5.05
C SER A 80 10.11 2.98 5.56
N LYS A 81 9.62 4.18 5.90
CA LYS A 81 8.21 4.39 6.30
C LYS A 81 7.24 4.09 5.17
N LEU A 82 7.47 4.67 3.99
CA LEU A 82 6.64 4.43 2.80
C LEU A 82 6.63 2.96 2.41
N TRP A 83 7.75 2.26 2.55
CA TRP A 83 7.83 0.83 2.27
C TRP A 83 6.97 0.01 3.25
N LYS A 84 6.98 0.36 4.54
CA LYS A 84 6.13 -0.29 5.55
C LYS A 84 4.64 -0.03 5.29
N GLU A 85 4.27 1.21 4.99
CA GLU A 85 2.89 1.57 4.63
C GLU A 85 2.42 0.80 3.39
N TRP A 86 3.27 0.68 2.37
CA TRP A 86 2.98 -0.13 1.20
C TRP A 86 2.77 -1.61 1.54
N GLU A 87 3.62 -2.19 2.40
CA GLU A 87 3.42 -3.56 2.88
C GLU A 87 2.08 -3.70 3.61
N ASP A 88 1.72 -2.76 4.48
CA ASP A 88 0.44 -2.77 5.19
C ASP A 88 -0.76 -2.74 4.23
N ILE A 89 -0.73 -1.86 3.22
CA ILE A 89 -1.76 -1.78 2.18
C ILE A 89 -1.88 -3.11 1.41
N GLN A 90 -0.76 -3.78 1.11
CA GLN A 90 -0.79 -5.07 0.44
C GLN A 90 -1.50 -6.14 1.29
N PHE A 91 -1.24 -6.18 2.60
CA PHE A 91 -1.94 -7.09 3.51
C PHE A 91 -3.43 -6.79 3.62
N ASP A 92 -3.81 -5.51 3.66
CA ASP A 92 -5.22 -5.11 3.71
C ASP A 92 -5.96 -5.50 2.41
N LEU A 93 -5.33 -5.34 1.25
CA LEU A 93 -5.90 -5.77 -0.03
C LEU A 93 -6.05 -7.29 -0.10
N ILE A 94 -5.05 -8.05 0.35
CA ILE A 94 -5.13 -9.51 0.42
C ILE A 94 -6.26 -9.94 1.35
N ARG A 95 -6.36 -9.31 2.53
CA ARG A 95 -7.42 -9.55 3.50
C ARG A 95 -8.80 -9.36 2.87
N LEU A 96 -9.05 -8.20 2.27
CA LEU A 96 -10.32 -7.87 1.63
C LEU A 96 -10.65 -8.83 0.49
N ALA A 97 -9.65 -9.21 -0.31
CA ALA A 97 -9.85 -10.17 -1.38
C ALA A 97 -10.28 -11.55 -0.84
N VAL A 98 -9.66 -12.02 0.25
CA VAL A 98 -10.03 -13.29 0.87
C VAL A 98 -11.41 -13.20 1.51
N GLU A 99 -11.74 -12.11 2.21
CA GLU A 99 -13.08 -11.90 2.78
C GLU A 99 -14.16 -11.98 1.70
N ALA A 100 -13.91 -11.41 0.51
CA ALA A 100 -14.86 -11.39 -0.60
C ALA A 100 -14.95 -12.73 -1.37
N PHE A 101 -13.82 -13.37 -1.66
CA PHE A 101 -13.76 -14.49 -2.62
C PHE A 101 -13.32 -15.84 -2.03
N GLY A 102 -12.85 -15.84 -0.78
CA GLY A 102 -12.25 -16.99 -0.14
C GLY A 102 -10.80 -17.25 -0.58
N LYS A 103 -10.02 -17.88 0.31
CA LYS A 103 -8.58 -18.18 0.17
C LYS A 103 -8.30 -19.07 -1.05
N GLN A 104 -9.21 -19.97 -1.39
CA GLN A 104 -9.05 -20.93 -2.50
C GLN A 104 -9.14 -20.25 -3.88
N SER A 105 -9.82 -19.10 -3.96
CA SER A 105 -10.02 -18.37 -5.21
C SER A 105 -8.84 -17.45 -5.56
N LEU A 106 -7.84 -17.35 -4.68
CA LEU A 106 -6.75 -16.40 -4.82
C LEU A 106 -5.40 -17.10 -5.03
N LEU A 107 -4.70 -16.68 -6.08
CA LEU A 107 -3.30 -17.03 -6.31
C LEU A 107 -2.41 -15.92 -5.77
N ILE A 108 -1.80 -16.13 -4.60
CA ILE A 108 -0.85 -15.19 -4.03
C ILE A 108 0.54 -15.55 -4.53
N VAL A 109 1.02 -14.85 -5.56
CA VAL A 109 2.34 -15.07 -6.18
C VAL A 109 3.48 -14.93 -5.16
N GLN A 110 3.30 -14.09 -4.13
CA GLN A 110 4.29 -13.91 -3.06
C GLN A 110 4.57 -15.20 -2.28
N LEU A 111 3.61 -16.13 -2.17
CA LEU A 111 3.81 -17.44 -1.53
C LEU A 111 4.67 -18.39 -2.37
N GLN A 112 4.86 -18.12 -3.67
CA GLN A 112 5.47 -19.09 -4.59
C GLN A 112 6.97 -18.87 -4.81
N ASP A 113 7.43 -17.62 -4.96
CA ASP A 113 8.75 -17.39 -5.59
C ASP A 113 9.67 -16.35 -4.92
N ARG A 114 9.26 -15.69 -3.83
CA ARG A 114 10.12 -14.66 -3.20
C ARG A 114 10.42 -14.95 -1.74
N ALA A 115 11.70 -14.81 -1.39
CA ALA A 115 12.14 -14.76 0.00
C ALA A 115 11.42 -13.59 0.69
N MET A 116 10.42 -13.91 1.52
CA MET A 116 9.78 -12.95 2.40
C MET A 116 10.74 -12.55 3.52
N LYS A 117 10.55 -11.35 4.08
CA LYS A 117 11.28 -10.96 5.29
C LYS A 117 10.86 -11.86 6.46
N PRO A 118 11.70 -12.02 7.48
CA PRO A 118 11.31 -12.69 8.73
C PRO A 118 10.01 -12.11 9.28
N GLY A 119 9.06 -12.97 9.66
CA GLY A 119 7.75 -12.59 10.20
C GLY A 119 6.68 -12.19 9.15
N GLN A 120 7.04 -11.95 7.88
CA GLN A 120 6.03 -11.66 6.85
C GLN A 120 5.19 -12.87 6.49
N GLN A 121 5.79 -14.06 6.47
CA GLN A 121 5.06 -15.31 6.22
C GLN A 121 3.99 -15.56 7.29
N GLU A 122 4.37 -15.43 8.56
CA GLU A 122 3.45 -15.58 9.70
C GLU A 122 2.34 -14.51 9.64
N ARG A 123 2.70 -13.26 9.33
CA ARG A 123 1.72 -12.19 9.14
C ARG A 123 0.73 -12.53 8.02
N LEU A 124 1.22 -13.03 6.89
CA LEU A 124 0.39 -13.44 5.77
C LEU A 124 -0.57 -14.55 6.15
N GLU A 125 -0.08 -15.63 6.77
CA GLU A 125 -0.91 -16.74 7.22
C GLU A 125 -2.00 -16.27 8.19
N ASN A 126 -1.65 -15.44 9.16
CA ASN A 126 -2.61 -14.83 10.09
C ASN A 126 -3.67 -13.98 9.38
N THR A 127 -3.26 -13.18 8.38
CA THR A 127 -4.19 -12.38 7.56
C THR A 127 -5.14 -13.29 6.78
N LEU A 128 -4.62 -14.34 6.14
CA LEU A 128 -5.43 -15.27 5.34
C LEU A 128 -6.42 -16.04 6.20
N ASP A 129 -5.98 -16.54 7.36
CA ASP A 129 -6.83 -17.36 8.22
C ASP A 129 -7.90 -16.53 8.94
N SER A 130 -7.58 -15.30 9.33
CA SER A 130 -8.57 -14.36 9.87
C SER A 130 -9.61 -13.97 8.82
N ALA A 131 -9.17 -13.67 7.59
CA ALA A 131 -10.06 -13.30 6.50
C ALA A 131 -10.93 -14.47 6.05
N GLN A 132 -10.39 -15.69 6.02
CA GLN A 132 -11.14 -16.89 5.67
C GLN A 132 -12.27 -17.17 6.67
N LYS A 133 -12.03 -16.98 7.97
CA LYS A 133 -13.08 -17.13 8.99
C LYS A 133 -14.25 -16.17 8.74
N ILE A 134 -13.95 -14.91 8.39
CA ILE A 134 -14.97 -13.90 8.07
C ILE A 134 -15.72 -14.31 6.80
N HIS A 135 -15.01 -14.76 5.76
CA HIS A 135 -15.61 -15.25 4.53
C HIS A 135 -16.59 -16.41 4.80
N ASP A 136 -16.16 -17.40 5.59
CA ASP A 136 -16.98 -18.56 5.97
C ASP A 136 -18.21 -18.14 6.78
N GLU A 137 -18.05 -17.18 7.70
CA GLU A 137 -19.15 -16.63 8.48
C GLU A 137 -20.20 -15.94 7.60
N ILE A 138 -19.77 -15.06 6.70
CA ILE A 138 -20.65 -14.36 5.75
C ILE A 138 -21.35 -15.39 4.84
N HIS A 139 -20.60 -16.37 4.33
CA HIS A 139 -21.15 -17.41 3.47
C HIS A 139 -22.23 -18.24 4.18
N ASN A 140 -21.98 -18.63 5.44
CA ASN A 140 -22.94 -19.36 6.26
C ASN A 140 -24.19 -18.51 6.58
N GLN A 141 -24.02 -17.22 6.89
CA GLN A 141 -25.13 -16.30 7.13
C GLN A 141 -26.00 -16.13 5.87
N HIS A 142 -25.37 -16.02 4.71
CA HIS A 142 -26.08 -15.94 3.43
C HIS A 142 -26.87 -17.23 3.14
N ALA A 143 -26.26 -18.40 3.36
CA ALA A 143 -26.93 -19.69 3.18
C ALA A 143 -28.12 -19.86 4.14
N GLN A 144 -27.96 -19.43 5.40
CA GLN A 144 -29.05 -19.45 6.38
C GLN A 144 -30.19 -18.51 5.95
N LEU A 145 -29.86 -17.29 5.53
CA LEU A 145 -30.85 -16.32 5.06
C LEU A 145 -31.62 -16.83 3.83
N GLU A 146 -30.94 -17.48 2.89
CA GLU A 146 -31.57 -18.09 1.71
C GLU A 146 -32.54 -19.22 2.11
N GLN A 147 -32.17 -20.04 3.09
CA GLN A 147 -33.03 -21.08 3.63
C GLN A 147 -34.26 -20.51 4.35
N GLU A 148 -34.07 -19.48 5.17
CA GLU A 148 -35.14 -18.76 5.86
C GLU A 148 -36.11 -18.10 4.87
N MET A 149 -35.58 -17.47 3.82
CA MET A 149 -36.38 -16.83 2.77
C MET A 149 -37.21 -17.85 1.99
N THR A 150 -36.62 -19.01 1.67
CA THR A 150 -37.34 -20.12 1.03
C THR A 150 -38.47 -20.64 1.92
N GLY A 151 -38.21 -20.87 3.22
CA GLY A 151 -39.23 -21.31 4.17
C GLY A 151 -40.33 -20.27 4.40
N PHE A 152 -39.98 -18.98 4.36
CA PHE A 152 -40.94 -17.88 4.42
C PHE A 152 -41.83 -17.83 3.18
N GLU A 153 -41.26 -17.98 1.98
CA GLU A 153 -42.01 -18.04 0.72
C GLU A 153 -43.02 -19.21 0.74
N GLU A 154 -42.60 -20.40 1.19
CA GLU A 154 -43.50 -21.55 1.34
C GLU A 154 -44.64 -21.25 2.31
N THR A 155 -44.33 -20.64 3.47
CA THR A 155 -45.32 -20.27 4.48
C THR A 155 -46.35 -19.28 3.93
N ILE A 156 -45.92 -18.25 3.19
CA ILE A 156 -46.81 -17.32 2.50
C ILE A 156 -47.69 -18.08 1.49
N GLY A 157 -47.11 -18.99 0.71
CA GLY A 157 -47.86 -19.83 -0.22
C GLY A 157 -48.96 -20.63 0.47
N GLN A 158 -48.68 -21.23 1.62
CA GLN A 158 -49.65 -21.98 2.42
C GLN A 158 -50.76 -21.08 2.98
N ILE A 159 -50.41 -19.90 3.53
CA ILE A 159 -51.38 -18.93 4.05
C ILE A 159 -52.31 -18.46 2.93
N SER A 160 -51.75 -18.11 1.76
CA SER A 160 -52.52 -17.70 0.59
C SER A 160 -53.52 -18.77 0.15
N ASN A 161 -53.07 -20.04 0.06
CA ASN A 161 -53.93 -21.16 -0.30
C ASN A 161 -55.05 -21.40 0.74
N ARG A 162 -54.73 -21.37 2.03
CA ARG A 162 -55.73 -21.48 3.11
C ARG A 162 -56.75 -20.35 3.06
N THR A 163 -56.30 -19.13 2.82
CA THR A 163 -57.15 -17.93 2.73
C THR A 163 -58.07 -18.02 1.53
N LYS A 164 -57.56 -18.41 0.36
CA LYS A 164 -58.35 -18.62 -0.86
C LYS A 164 -59.41 -19.70 -0.65
N LYS A 165 -59.07 -20.82 0.01
CA LYS A 165 -60.01 -21.88 0.34
C LYS A 165 -61.10 -21.38 1.30
N ALA A 166 -60.72 -20.72 2.39
CA ALA A 166 -61.67 -20.16 3.35
C ALA A 166 -62.62 -19.14 2.71
N ALA A 167 -62.12 -18.28 1.82
CA ALA A 167 -62.93 -17.32 1.07
C ALA A 167 -63.92 -18.03 0.13
N ALA A 168 -63.48 -19.07 -0.58
CA ALA A 168 -64.35 -19.87 -1.45
C ALA A 168 -65.45 -20.60 -0.65
N ASP A 169 -65.10 -21.20 0.48
CA ASP A 169 -66.03 -21.89 1.37
C ASP A 169 -67.07 -20.90 1.94
N MET A 170 -66.63 -19.71 2.37
CA MET A 170 -67.51 -18.63 2.86
C MET A 170 -68.47 -18.14 1.77
N GLN A 171 -67.99 -17.96 0.54
CA GLN A 171 -68.82 -17.56 -0.60
C GLN A 171 -69.88 -18.63 -0.92
N GLN A 172 -69.52 -19.91 -0.85
CA GLN A 172 -70.46 -21.01 -1.04
C GLN A 172 -71.54 -21.02 0.05
N GLN A 173 -71.15 -20.87 1.32
CA GLN A 173 -72.09 -20.78 2.44
C GLN A 173 -73.05 -19.60 2.31
N TYR A 174 -72.55 -18.42 1.93
CA TYR A 174 -73.37 -17.25 1.66
C TYR A 174 -74.41 -17.53 0.56
N ASN A 175 -74.01 -18.16 -0.55
CA ASN A 175 -74.93 -18.51 -1.63
C ASN A 175 -76.03 -19.49 -1.19
N VAL A 176 -75.68 -20.48 -0.35
CA VAL A 176 -76.65 -21.44 0.21
C VAL A 176 -77.64 -20.72 1.13
N GLN A 177 -77.16 -19.88 2.04
CA GLN A 177 -78.02 -19.11 2.95
C GLN A 177 -78.94 -18.15 2.18
N LYS A 178 -78.40 -17.43 1.20
CA LYS A 178 -79.15 -16.55 0.31
C LYS A 178 -80.27 -17.33 -0.41
N SER A 179 -79.95 -18.47 -1.01
CA SER A 179 -80.95 -19.32 -1.69
C SER A 179 -82.04 -19.81 -0.73
N LYS A 180 -81.67 -20.22 0.48
CA LYS A 180 -82.62 -20.63 1.53
C LYS A 180 -83.55 -19.49 1.94
N LEU A 181 -83.01 -18.28 2.11
CA LEU A 181 -83.78 -17.09 2.48
C LEU A 181 -84.76 -16.69 1.37
N PHE A 182 -84.34 -16.69 0.10
CA PHE A 182 -85.23 -16.42 -1.03
C PHE A 182 -86.36 -17.45 -1.14
N LYS A 183 -86.07 -18.74 -0.95
CA LYS A 183 -87.10 -19.78 -0.93
C LYS A 183 -88.12 -19.57 0.20
N GLY A 184 -87.65 -19.26 1.40
CA GLY A 184 -88.53 -18.97 2.54
C GLY A 184 -89.39 -17.72 2.34
N LEU A 185 -88.81 -16.66 1.74
CA LEU A 185 -89.54 -15.44 1.39
C LEU A 185 -90.63 -15.73 0.34
N MET A 186 -90.29 -16.47 -0.72
CA MET A 186 -91.25 -16.85 -1.77
C MET A 186 -92.43 -17.64 -1.20
N GLN A 187 -92.17 -18.64 -0.36
CA GLN A 187 -93.22 -19.41 0.32
C GLN A 187 -94.12 -18.52 1.19
N SER A 188 -93.55 -17.53 1.87
CA SER A 188 -94.30 -16.60 2.72
C SER A 188 -95.19 -15.68 1.87
N ILE A 189 -94.69 -15.20 0.71
CA ILE A 189 -95.47 -14.40 -0.24
C ILE A 189 -96.60 -15.23 -0.85
N GLU A 190 -96.34 -16.49 -1.21
CA GLU A 190 -97.38 -17.41 -1.73
C GLU A 190 -98.49 -17.65 -0.69
N GLN A 191 -98.14 -17.82 0.59
CA GLN A 191 -99.10 -17.94 1.68
C GLN A 191 -99.93 -16.67 1.87
N LEU A 192 -99.30 -15.49 1.80
CA LEU A 192 -99.97 -14.20 1.88
C LEU A 192 -100.92 -13.95 0.69
N ALA A 193 -100.56 -14.40 -0.51
CA ALA A 193 -101.40 -14.27 -1.70
C ALA A 193 -102.58 -15.28 -1.74
N ALA A 194 -102.50 -16.36 -0.94
CA ALA A 194 -103.56 -17.35 -0.81
C ALA A 194 -104.61 -16.99 0.26
N LEU A 195 -104.34 -15.97 1.07
CA LEU A 195 -105.29 -15.36 2.01
C LEU A 195 -106.11 -14.26 1.31
#